data_AF-A0A7Z9TA99-F1
#
_entry.id   AF-A0A7Z9TA99-F1
#
_cell.length_a   1.000
_cell.length_b   1.000
_cell.length_c   1.000
_cell.angle_alpha   90.00
_cell.angle_beta   90.00
_cell.angle_gamma   90.00
#
_symmetry.space_group_name_H-M   'P 1'
#
loop_
_entity.id
_entity.type
_entity.pdbx_description
1 polymer ?
#
loop_
_entity_poly.entity_id
_entity_poly.type
_entity_poly.pdbx_seq_one_letter_code
_entity_poly.pdbx_strand_id
1 'polypeptide(L)' 'MSKIQLGIAGATGYGGQELLRLALRHDGVDIAVAMSSAASNE' A
#
# COMPACT_ATOMS: atom_id res chain seq x y z
N MET A 1 11.21 -13.08 13.28
CA MET A 1 9.96 -12.33 13.53
C MET A 1 8.94 -12.70 12.47
N SER A 2 7.65 -12.79 12.82
CA SER A 2 6.57 -12.80 11.83
C SER A 2 6.46 -11.42 11.18
N LYS A 3 6.24 -11.37 9.87
CA LYS A 3 6.06 -10.11 9.12
C LYS A 3 4.73 -9.45 9.50
N ILE A 4 4.70 -8.11 9.47
CA ILE A 4 3.48 -7.32 9.62
C ILE A 4 2.76 -7.27 8.28
N GLN A 5 1.47 -7.58 8.26
CA GLN A 5 0.62 -7.46 7.08
C GLN A 5 0.22 -5.98 6.90
N LEU A 6 0.59 -5.38 5.77
CA LEU A 6 0.37 -3.97 5.47
C LEU A 6 -0.68 -3.80 4.36
N GLY A 7 -1.72 -3.02 4.64
CA GLY A 7 -2.68 -2.53 3.64
C GLY A 7 -2.45 -1.06 3.31
N ILE A 8 -2.53 -0.70 2.03
CA ILE A 8 -2.31 0.68 1.54
C ILE A 8 -3.55 1.19 0.83
N ALA A 9 -4.24 2.17 1.42
CA ALA A 9 -5.32 2.92 0.76
C ALA A 9 -4.76 4.12 0.00
N GLY A 10 -5.28 4.39 -1.20
CA GLY A 10 -4.75 5.46 -2.06
C GLY A 10 -3.40 5.12 -2.69
N ALA A 11 -3.11 3.83 -2.91
CA ALA A 11 -1.85 3.30 -3.44
C ALA A 11 -1.51 3.84 -4.85
N THR A 12 -2.49 4.36 -5.58
CA THR A 12 -2.30 4.97 -6.90
C THR A 12 -1.87 6.44 -6.84
N GLY A 13 -2.07 7.13 -5.72
CA GLY A 13 -1.56 8.49 -5.52
C GLY A 13 -0.06 8.48 -5.23
N TYR A 14 0.62 9.61 -5.44
CA TYR A 14 2.07 9.70 -5.28
C TYR A 14 2.57 9.22 -3.91
N GLY A 15 1.92 9.65 -2.82
CA GLY A 15 2.28 9.20 -1.47
C GLY A 15 2.12 7.69 -1.28
N GLY A 16 1.07 7.10 -1.84
CA GLY A 16 0.83 5.66 -1.79
C GLY A 16 1.86 4.87 -2.61
N GLN A 17 2.26 5.38 -3.78
CA GLN A 17 3.30 4.78 -4.61
C GLN A 17 4.66 4.79 -3.92
N GLU A 18 5.02 5.90 -3.26
CA GLU A 18 6.28 5.99 -2.53
C GLU A 18 6.30 5.11 -1.27
N LEU A 19 5.17 5.03 -0.55
CA LEU A 19 5.01 4.09 0.55
C LEU A 19 5.19 2.65 0.07
N LEU A 20 4.58 2.28 -1.06
CA LEU A 20 4.73 0.96 -1.66
C LEU A 20 6.19 0.67 -2.05
N ARG A 21 6.87 1.63 -2.69
CA ARG A 21 8.28 1.51 -3.08
C ARG A 21 9.20 1.26 -1.88
N LEU A 22 8.94 1.91 -0.75
CA LEU A 22 9.71 1.73 0.49
C LEU A 22 9.37 0.38 1.15
N ALA A 23 8.07 0.07 1.29
CA ALA A 23 7.60 -1.13 1.97
C ALA A 23 8.03 -2.42 1.25
N LEU A 24 8.09 -2.43 -0.08
CA LEU A 24 8.61 -3.57 -0.86
C LEU A 24 10.07 -3.93 -0.56
N ARG A 25 10.84 -3.03 0.05
CA ARG A 25 12.25 -3.25 0.40
C ARG A 25 12.47 -3.46 1.90
N HIS A 26 11.39 -3.65 2.67
CA HIS A 26 11.47 -3.75 4.12
C HIS A 26 11.15 -5.17 4.61
N ASP A 27 12.12 -5.82 5.24
CA ASP A 27 12.03 -7.24 5.64
C ASP A 27 10.94 -7.53 6.68
N GLY A 28 10.54 -6.52 7.45
CA GLY A 28 9.53 -6.65 8.50
C GLY A 28 8.08 -6.59 8.04
N VAL A 29 7.81 -6.35 6.75
CA VAL A 29 6.44 -6.20 6.24
C VAL A 29 6.16 -7.11 5.04
N ASP A 30 4.88 -7.39 4.85
CA ASP A 30 4.32 -8.09 3.71
C ASP A 30 3.10 -7.30 3.21
N ILE A 31 3.06 -6.98 1.92
CA ILE A 31 1.98 -6.17 1.34
C ILE A 31 0.76 -7.08 1.14
N ALA A 32 -0.26 -6.89 1.98
CA ALA A 32 -1.48 -7.67 1.93
C ALA A 32 -2.47 -7.12 0.89
N VAL A 33 -2.56 -5.80 0.76
CA VAL A 33 -3.50 -5.13 -0.14
C VAL A 33 -3.02 -3.73 -0.53
N ALA A 34 -3.27 -3.34 -1.78
CA ALA A 34 -3.09 -1.99 -2.29
C ALA A 34 -4.37 -1.56 -3.00
N MET A 35 -4.92 -0.40 -2.61
CA MET A 35 -6.26 0.04 -3.01
C MET A 35 -6.21 1.40 -3.70
N SER A 36 -7.16 1.61 -4.62
CA SER A 36 -7.51 2.91 -5.17
C SER A 36 -8.96 3.25 -4.82
N SER A 37 -9.34 4.51 -4.90
CA SER A 37 -10.74 4.93 -4.81
C SER A 37 -11.47 4.62 -6.13
N ALA A 38 -12.73 4.20 -6.05
CA ALA A 38 -13.60 4.20 -7.21
C ALA A 38 -14.02 5.63 -7.57
N ALA A 39 -14.21 5.92 -8.85
CA ALA A 39 -14.89 7.15 -9.26
C ALA A 39 -16.35 7.07 -8.79
N SER A 40 -16.77 7.96 -7.89
CA SER A 40 -18.18 8.14 -7.56
C SER A 40 -18.79 9.04 -8.62
N ASN A 41 -19.68 8.49 -9.43
CA ASN A 41 -20.52 9.26 -10.32
C ASN A 41 -21.82 9.55 -9.55
N GLU A 42 -21.99 10.80 -9.10
CA GLU A 42 -23.24 11.29 -8.48
C GLU A 42 -24.29 11.63 -9.56
#